data_AF-A0A6J4HAX8-F1
#
_entry.id   AF-A0A6J4HAX8-F1
#
_cell.length_a   1.000
_cell.length_b   1.000
_cell.length_c   1.000
_cell.angle_alpha   90.00
_cell.angle_beta   90.00
_cell.angle_gamma   90.00
#
_symmetry.space_group_name_H-M   'P 1'
#
loop_
_entity.id
_entity.type
_entity.pdbx_description
1 polymer ?
#
loop_
_entity_poly.entity_id
_entity_poly.type
_entity_poly.pdbx_seq_one_letter_code
_entity_poly.pdbx_strand_id
1 'polypeptide(L)'
;MATAANSHKTTTDHAVIKQWAEARNGQPGATRKNNDRGREDAGILRINFPGGREDSLHGITWEEFFEKFEEYGLAFVYTEDRQSGEYSTQYQFIYRDGNNG
;
A
#
# COMPACT_ATOMS: atom_id res chain seq x y z
N MET A 1 15.58 -12.68 -24.58
CA MET A 1 15.44 -11.98 -23.29
C MET A 1 14.03 -11.43 -23.22
N ALA A 2 13.15 -12.03 -22.41
CA ALA A 2 11.80 -11.49 -22.24
C ALA A 2 11.90 -10.33 -21.24
N THR A 3 11.68 -9.10 -21.71
CA THR A 3 11.43 -7.97 -20.83
C THR A 3 10.20 -8.31 -19.98
N ALA A 4 10.39 -8.52 -18.68
CA ALA A 4 9.28 -8.72 -17.76
C ALA A 4 8.32 -7.53 -17.89
N ALA A 5 7.11 -7.78 -18.37
CA ALA A 5 6.07 -6.77 -18.45
C ALA A 5 5.55 -6.52 -17.03
N ASN A 6 6.25 -5.65 -16.30
CA ASN A 6 5.87 -5.26 -14.95
C ASN A 6 4.56 -4.48 -15.01
N SER A 7 3.44 -5.18 -14.81
CA SER A 7 2.11 -4.60 -14.96
C SER A 7 1.67 -4.05 -13.60
N HIS A 8 1.65 -2.74 -13.46
CA HIS A 8 1.05 -2.09 -12.30
C HIS A 8 -0.46 -2.17 -12.39
N LYS A 9 -1.09 -2.60 -11.31
CA LYS A 9 -2.53 -2.60 -11.15
C LYS A 9 -2.94 -1.64 -10.06
N THR A 10 -4.00 -0.90 -10.33
CA THR A 10 -4.59 0.03 -9.36
C THR A 10 -5.95 -0.51 -8.95
N THR A 11 -6.18 -0.57 -7.64
CA THR A 11 -7.46 -0.97 -7.06
C THR A 11 -7.81 -0.07 -5.89
N THR A 12 -9.11 0.14 -5.70
CA THR A 12 -9.68 0.73 -4.47
C THR A 12 -10.52 -0.28 -3.71
N ASP A 13 -10.58 -1.53 -4.18
CA ASP A 13 -11.37 -2.58 -3.56
C ASP A 13 -10.69 -3.11 -2.30
N HIS A 14 -11.36 -2.93 -1.16
CA HIS A 14 -10.83 -3.29 0.14
C HIS A 14 -10.54 -4.79 0.26
N ALA A 15 -11.36 -5.64 -0.35
CA ALA A 15 -11.15 -7.09 -0.31
C ALA A 15 -9.93 -7.50 -1.13
N VAL A 16 -9.71 -6.88 -2.30
CA VAL A 16 -8.51 -7.12 -3.12
C VAL A 16 -7.24 -6.69 -2.37
N ILE A 17 -7.24 -5.51 -1.75
CA ILE A 17 -6.10 -4.98 -1.00
C ILE A 17 -5.75 -5.91 0.17
N LYS A 18 -6.78 -6.30 0.94
CA LYS A 18 -6.64 -7.21 2.07
C LYS A 18 -6.09 -8.57 1.64
N GLN A 19 -6.68 -9.19 0.64
CA GLN A 19 -6.23 -10.48 0.14
C GLN A 19 -4.79 -10.41 -0.41
N TRP A 20 -4.44 -9.34 -1.12
CA TRP A 20 -3.09 -9.13 -1.63
C TRP A 20 -2.05 -9.02 -0.51
N ALA A 21 -2.39 -8.30 0.56
CA ALA A 21 -1.54 -8.14 1.74
C ALA A 21 -1.41 -9.47 2.49
N GLU A 22 -2.54 -10.13 2.81
CA GLU A 22 -2.57 -11.39 3.54
C GLU A 22 -1.79 -12.51 2.81
N ALA A 23 -1.89 -12.58 1.48
CA ALA A 23 -1.13 -13.53 0.66
C ALA A 23 0.40 -13.35 0.80
N ARG A 24 0.85 -12.18 1.24
CA ARG A 24 2.25 -11.81 1.48
C ARG A 24 2.57 -11.68 2.97
N ASN A 25 1.67 -12.14 3.85
CA ASN A 25 1.74 -11.96 5.31
C ASN A 25 1.79 -10.49 5.74
N GLY A 26 1.34 -9.57 4.89
CA GLY A 26 1.24 -8.15 5.17
C GLY A 26 0.11 -7.83 6.14
N GLN A 27 0.39 -6.94 7.10
CA GLN A 27 -0.57 -6.45 8.08
C GLN A 27 -0.78 -4.94 7.93
N PRO A 28 -2.00 -4.42 8.13
CA PRO A 28 -2.25 -2.99 8.06
C PRO A 28 -1.51 -2.26 9.18
N GLY A 29 -0.87 -1.16 8.81
CA GLY A 29 -0.12 -0.31 9.71
C GLY A 29 -0.33 1.16 9.38
N ALA A 30 -0.19 2.01 10.38
CA ALA A 30 -0.16 3.44 10.21
C ALA A 30 1.01 4.06 10.96
N THR A 31 1.62 5.10 10.40
CA THR A 31 2.64 5.86 11.14
C THR A 31 1.96 6.80 12.12
N ARG A 32 2.53 6.94 13.33
CA ARG A 32 2.10 7.97 14.28
C ARG A 32 2.59 9.36 13.92
N LYS A 33 3.65 9.47 13.09
CA LYS A 33 4.18 10.77 12.68
C LYS A 33 3.46 11.24 11.43
N ASN A 34 2.58 12.23 11.60
CA ASN A 34 2.28 13.24 10.56
C ASN A 34 3.58 14.02 10.25
N ASN A 35 4.58 13.38 9.67
CA ASN A 35 5.76 14.09 9.23
C ASN A 35 5.44 14.65 7.84
N ASP A 36 4.84 15.84 7.87
CA ASP A 36 5.25 17.04 7.12
C ASP A 36 6.42 16.82 6.15
N ARG A 37 6.20 16.03 5.09
CA ARG A 37 7.04 15.97 3.89
C ARG A 37 6.13 15.73 2.70
N GLY A 38 5.48 16.81 2.29
CA GLY A 38 4.84 16.93 0.98
C GLY A 38 3.49 16.21 0.89
N ARG A 39 2.59 16.82 0.12
CA ARG A 39 1.30 16.25 -0.31
C ARG A 39 1.45 15.05 -1.25
N GLU A 40 2.63 14.43 -1.27
CA GLU A 40 3.09 13.46 -2.25
C GLU A 40 3.16 12.05 -1.66
N ASP A 41 3.26 11.95 -0.33
CA ASP A 41 3.24 10.68 0.37
C ASP A 41 1.88 10.51 1.05
N ALA A 42 1.11 9.52 0.59
CA ALA A 42 0.05 8.86 1.34
C ALA A 42 0.56 8.16 2.63
N GLY A 43 1.61 8.71 3.24
CA GLY A 43 2.50 8.14 4.25
C GLY A 43 1.86 7.93 5.60
N ILE A 44 0.55 8.10 5.73
CA ILE A 44 -0.22 7.75 6.93
C ILE A 44 -0.47 6.25 6.97
N LEU A 45 -0.72 5.61 5.81
CA LEU A 45 -1.09 4.21 5.70
C LEU A 45 0.01 3.36 5.05
N ARG A 46 0.32 2.22 5.67
CA ARG A 46 1.35 1.27 5.23
C ARG A 46 0.88 -0.17 5.46
N ILE A 47 1.44 -1.10 4.71
CA ILE A 47 1.32 -2.54 4.97
C ILE A 47 2.67 -3.01 5.49
N ASN A 48 2.68 -3.50 6.73
CA ASN A 48 3.84 -4.06 7.40
C ASN A 48 4.02 -5.52 6.98
N PHE A 49 5.18 -5.89 6.44
CA PHE A 49 5.50 -7.27 6.06
C PHE A 49 6.46 -7.90 7.08
N PRO A 50 6.34 -9.20 7.36
CA PRO A 50 7.27 -9.89 8.24
C PRO A 50 8.70 -9.79 7.67
N GLY A 51 9.63 -9.31 8.51
CA GLY A 51 11.01 -9.00 8.11
C GLY A 51 11.26 -7.55 7.69
N GLY A 52 10.23 -6.70 7.66
CA GLY A 52 10.36 -5.25 7.47
C GLY A 52 10.97 -4.56 8.70
N ARG A 53 11.88 -3.61 8.46
CA ARG A 53 12.56 -2.80 9.51
C ARG A 53 11.75 -1.55 9.88
N GLU A 54 10.45 -1.68 10.05
CA GLU A 54 9.58 -0.54 10.30
C GLU A 54 9.10 -0.49 11.76
N ASP A 55 10.05 -0.31 12.69
CA ASP A 55 9.80 -0.15 14.14
C ASP A 55 8.86 1.03 14.50
N SER A 56 8.63 1.95 13.55
CA SER A 56 7.78 3.15 13.77
C SER A 56 6.35 3.00 13.26
N LEU A 57 5.99 1.87 12.65
CA LEU A 57 4.62 1.58 12.25
C LEU A 57 3.81 1.06 13.43
N HIS A 58 2.68 1.69 13.67
CA HIS A 58 1.69 1.17 14.60
C HIS A 58 0.75 0.23 13.84
N GLY A 59 0.64 -1.01 14.30
CA GLY A 59 -0.37 -1.94 13.78
C GLY A 59 -1.76 -1.40 14.09
N ILE A 60 -2.58 -1.21 13.06
CA ILE A 60 -3.98 -0.78 13.16
C ILE A 60 -4.88 -1.90 12.65
N THR A 61 -6.20 -1.78 12.83
CA THR A 61 -7.13 -2.75 12.23
C THR A 61 -7.34 -2.46 10.75
N TRP A 62 -7.79 -3.47 9.99
CA TRP A 62 -8.22 -3.26 8.60
C TRP A 62 -9.34 -2.22 8.51
N GLU A 63 -10.22 -2.14 9.51
CA GLU A 63 -11.30 -1.17 9.57
C GLU A 63 -10.74 0.27 9.63
N GLU A 64 -9.85 0.56 10.58
CA GLU A 64 -9.20 1.89 10.67
C GLU A 64 -8.35 2.21 9.43
N PHE A 65 -7.72 1.18 8.86
CA PHE A 65 -6.93 1.33 7.66
C PHE A 65 -7.79 1.79 6.49
N PHE A 66 -8.92 1.12 6.25
CA PHE A 66 -9.81 1.45 5.14
C PHE A 66 -10.59 2.75 5.39
N GLU A 67 -10.97 3.04 6.63
CA GLU A 67 -11.57 4.32 6.99
C GLU A 67 -10.68 5.50 6.55
N LYS A 68 -9.40 5.44 6.90
CA LYS A 68 -8.42 6.45 6.44
C LYS A 68 -8.19 6.38 4.94
N PHE A 69 -8.11 5.18 4.36
CA PHE A 69 -7.89 5.02 2.92
C PHE A 69 -8.98 5.73 2.11
N GLU A 70 -10.23 5.62 2.55
CA GLU A 70 -11.37 6.32 1.95
C GLU A 70 -11.40 7.82 2.29
N GLU A 71 -11.08 8.19 3.55
CA GLU A 71 -10.98 9.59 4.01
C GLU A 71 -9.99 10.40 3.16
N TYR A 72 -8.79 9.86 2.95
CA TYR A 72 -7.76 10.48 2.11
C TYR A 72 -8.01 10.27 0.62
N GLY A 73 -9.02 9.47 0.25
CA GLY A 73 -9.31 9.12 -1.13
C GLY A 73 -8.09 8.51 -1.82
N LEU A 74 -7.54 7.45 -1.25
CA LEU A 74 -6.36 6.78 -1.80
C LEU A 74 -6.77 5.70 -2.82
N ALA A 75 -5.81 5.31 -3.64
CA ALA A 75 -5.86 4.16 -4.51
C ALA A 75 -4.60 3.31 -4.28
N PHE A 76 -4.80 1.99 -4.24
CA PHE A 76 -3.73 1.04 -4.02
C PHE A 76 -3.16 0.59 -5.36
N VAL A 77 -1.92 1.00 -5.64
CA VAL A 77 -1.17 0.58 -6.81
C VAL A 77 -0.22 -0.53 -6.39
N TYR A 78 -0.32 -1.68 -7.02
CA TYR A 78 0.54 -2.82 -6.74
C TYR A 78 1.05 -3.44 -8.03
N THR A 79 2.19 -4.11 -7.91
CA THR A 79 2.84 -4.77 -9.03
C THR A 79 2.53 -6.26 -9.00
N GLU A 80 1.92 -6.79 -10.07
CA GLU A 80 1.85 -8.24 -10.28
C GLU A 80 3.08 -8.70 -11.08
N ASP A 81 4.16 -9.05 -10.38
CA ASP A 81 5.21 -9.84 -11.01
C ASP A 81 4.83 -11.33 -10.92
N ARG A 82 4.75 -11.98 -12.09
CA ARG A 82 4.48 -13.43 -12.20
C ARG A 82 5.72 -14.23 -12.61
N GLN A 83 6.91 -13.63 -12.60
CA GLN A 83 8.04 -14.18 -13.33
C GLN A 83 9.15 -14.81 -12.49
N SER A 84 9.14 -14.75 -11.16
CA SER A 84 10.23 -15.37 -10.41
C SER A 84 9.91 -15.82 -8.99
N GLY A 85 8.90 -16.67 -8.77
CA GLY A 85 8.71 -17.45 -7.52
C GLY A 85 8.49 -16.67 -6.21
N GLU A 86 8.75 -15.36 -6.20
CA GLU A 86 8.65 -14.43 -5.10
C GLU A 86 7.64 -13.36 -5.48
N TYR A 87 6.58 -13.25 -4.70
CA TYR A 87 5.62 -12.18 -4.87
C TYR A 87 6.29 -10.84 -4.55
N SER A 88 6.27 -9.90 -5.50
CA SER A 88 6.71 -8.54 -5.20
C SER A 88 5.86 -7.94 -4.08
N THR A 89 6.52 -7.38 -3.07
CA THR A 89 5.92 -6.57 -2.00
C THR A 89 5.91 -5.08 -2.37
N GLN A 90 6.14 -4.75 -3.64
CA GLN A 90 6.07 -3.38 -4.13
C GLN A 90 4.61 -2.96 -4.28
N TYR A 91 4.25 -1.96 -3.48
CA TYR A 91 2.99 -1.23 -3.57
C TYR A 91 3.24 0.25 -3.33
N GLN A 92 2.30 1.06 -3.79
CA GLN A 92 2.24 2.49 -3.57
C GLN A 92 0.79 2.90 -3.33
N PHE A 93 0.57 3.83 -2.41
CA PHE A 93 -0.70 4.53 -2.27
C PHE A 93 -0.62 5.85 -3.01
N ILE A 94 -1.59 6.12 -3.88
CA ILE A 94 -1.70 7.38 -4.60
C ILE A 94 -3.04 8.03 -4.27
N TYR A 95 -3.12 9.36 -4.33
CA TYR A 95 -4.40 10.05 -4.21
C TYR A 95 -5.23 9.81 -5.48
N ARG A 96 -6.50 9.43 -5.31
CA ARG A 96 -7.48 9.26 -6.39
C ARG A 96 -7.96 10.61 -6.92
N ASP A 97 -7.90 11.64 -6.08
CA ASP A 97 -8.27 13.00 -6.43
C ASP A 97 -7.04 13.75 -6.94
N GLY A 98 -7.01 13.99 -8.24
CA GLY A 98 -5.98 14.76 -8.93
C GLY A 98 -6.11 16.26 -8.69
N ASN A 99 -6.09 16.73 -7.45
CA ASN A 99 -5.93 18.16 -7.18
C ASN A 99 -4.45 18.53 -7.15
N ASN A 100 -3.85 18.53 -8.35
CA ASN A 100 -2.67 19.32 -8.65
C ASN A 100 -3.09 20.80 -8.57
N GLY A 101 -2.93 21.39 -7.39
CA GLY A 101 -3.00 22.84 -7.17
C GLY A 101 -1.61 23.43 -7.20
#